data_AF-A0A0A7PN61-F1
#
_entry.id   AF-A0A0A7PN61-F1
#
_cell.length_a   1.000
_cell.length_b   1.000
_cell.length_c   1.000
_cell.angle_alpha   90.00
_cell.angle_beta   90.00
_cell.angle_gamma   90.00
#
_symmetry.space_group_name_H-M   'P 1'
#
loop_
_entity.id
_entity.type
_entity.pdbx_description
1 polymer ?
#
loop_
_entity_poly.entity_id
_entity_poly.type
_entity_poly.pdbx_seq_one_letter_code
_entity_poly.pdbx_strand_id
1 'polypeptide(L)' 'MSRAMNLALPEAEVKQICLSQGVSISAIEPLHSGGTRLICTTPAGAEEMRLRLRSHIIDGAVTRHRFYRPPGAQGGY' A
#
# COMPACT_ATOMS: atom_id res chain seq x y z
N MET A 1 -8.86 -13.52 6.01
CA MET A 1 -7.81 -12.48 6.03
C MET A 1 -7.98 -11.53 4.84
N SER A 2 -7.84 -10.22 5.06
CA SER A 2 -7.99 -9.21 4.00
C SER A 2 -6.82 -9.25 3.01
N ARG A 3 -7.04 -8.83 1.76
CA ARG A 3 -5.96 -8.62 0.76
C ARG A 3 -5.32 -7.23 0.85
N ALA A 4 -5.91 -6.33 1.62
CA ALA A 4 -5.48 -4.95 1.78
C ALA A 4 -4.73 -4.73 3.10
N MET A 5 -3.72 -3.87 3.07
CA MET A 5 -3.02 -3.36 4.25
C MET A 5 -2.61 -1.90 4.04
N ASN A 6 -2.44 -1.16 5.13
CA ASN A 6 -1.97 0.21 5.13
C ASN A 6 -0.54 0.24 5.67
N LEU A 7 0.35 0.94 4.98
CA LEU A 7 1.78 0.94 5.22
C LEU A 7 2.27 2.39 5.38
N ALA A 8 3.12 2.64 6.35
CA ALA A 8 3.80 3.91 6.60
C ALA A 8 5.04 4.05 5.69
N LEU A 9 4.93 3.61 4.44
CA LEU A 9 5.99 3.65 3.43
C LEU A 9 5.49 4.37 2.17
N PRO A 10 6.38 5.07 1.44
CA PRO A 10 6.04 5.71 0.19
C PRO A 10 5.71 4.66 -0.89
N GLU A 11 4.87 5.06 -1.84
CA GLU A 11 4.34 4.17 -2.90
C GLU A 11 5.46 3.47 -3.68
N ALA A 12 6.51 4.22 -4.03
CA ALA A 12 7.64 3.70 -4.79
C ALA A 12 8.36 2.57 -4.05
N GLU A 13 8.58 2.71 -2.75
CA GLU A 13 9.26 1.72 -1.92
C GLU A 13 8.39 0.47 -1.77
N VAL A 14 7.09 0.63 -1.53
CA VAL A 14 6.15 -0.50 -1.47
C VAL A 14 6.13 -1.28 -2.78
N LYS A 15 6.13 -0.61 -3.95
CA LYS A 15 6.22 -1.28 -5.26
C LYS A 15 7.50 -2.10 -5.39
N GLN A 16 8.65 -1.53 -5.02
CA GLN A 16 9.93 -2.22 -5.10
C GLN A 16 9.96 -3.45 -4.20
N ILE A 17 9.43 -3.34 -2.98
CA ILE A 17 9.39 -4.47 -2.05
C ILE A 17 8.47 -5.57 -2.62
N CYS A 18 7.26 -5.25 -3.09
CA CYS A 18 6.37 -6.24 -3.70
C CYS A 18 7.01 -6.94 -4.90
N LEU A 19 7.68 -6.19 -5.78
CA LEU A 19 8.44 -6.74 -6.91
C LEU A 19 9.54 -7.70 -6.44
N SER A 20 10.32 -7.31 -5.42
CA SER A 20 11.40 -8.15 -4.88
C SER A 20 10.90 -9.48 -4.28
N GLN A 21 9.66 -9.50 -3.78
CA GLN A 21 9.04 -10.67 -3.18
C GLN A 21 8.19 -11.48 -4.15
N GLY A 22 8.07 -11.05 -5.42
CA GLY A 22 7.19 -11.70 -6.39
C GLY A 22 5.71 -11.62 -6.02
N VAL A 23 5.32 -10.65 -5.20
CA VAL A 23 3.92 -10.47 -4.77
C VAL A 23 3.18 -9.60 -5.77
N SER A 24 2.17 -10.18 -6.42
CA SER A 24 1.32 -9.45 -7.37
C SER A 24 0.44 -8.41 -6.68
N ILE A 25 0.52 -7.17 -7.18
CA ILE A 25 -0.26 -6.02 -6.72
C ILE A 25 -1.54 -5.91 -7.54
N SER A 26 -2.68 -5.83 -6.88
CA SER A 26 -3.97 -5.53 -7.50
C SER A 26 -4.22 -4.02 -7.58
N ALA A 27 -3.86 -3.28 -6.53
CA ALA A 27 -3.93 -1.82 -6.51
C ALA A 27 -2.97 -1.28 -5.46
N ILE A 28 -2.45 -0.08 -5.72
CA ILE A 28 -1.60 0.65 -4.81
C ILE A 28 -2.06 2.11 -4.79
N GLU A 29 -2.41 2.59 -3.62
CA GLU A 29 -3.06 3.89 -3.44
C GLU A 29 -2.28 4.67 -2.38
N PRO A 30 -1.80 5.90 -2.66
CA PRO A 30 -1.21 6.74 -1.63
C PRO A 30 -2.26 7.15 -0.59
N LEU A 31 -1.84 7.38 0.65
CA LEU A 31 -2.71 7.79 1.76
C LEU A 31 -2.52 9.27 2.08
N HIS A 32 -3.62 9.96 2.43
CA HIS A 32 -3.58 11.37 2.82
C HIS A 32 -2.79 11.61 4.12
N SER A 33 -2.84 10.65 5.05
CA SER A 33 -2.05 10.66 6.30
C SER A 33 -0.55 10.50 6.08
N GLY A 34 -0.12 10.29 4.84
CA GLY A 34 1.20 9.74 4.52
C GLY A 34 1.17 8.22 4.52
N GLY A 35 1.99 7.64 3.65
CA GLY A 35 2.07 6.21 3.43
C GLY A 35 1.25 5.72 2.23
N THR A 36 1.02 4.41 2.19
CA THR A 36 0.47 3.70 1.05
C THR A 36 -0.46 2.59 1.48
N ARG A 37 -1.61 2.49 0.83
CA ARG A 37 -2.48 1.32 0.88
C ARG A 37 -2.06 0.35 -0.21
N LEU A 38 -1.62 -0.82 0.21
CA LEU A 38 -1.29 -1.93 -0.68
C LEU A 38 -2.46 -2.91 -0.72
N ILE A 39 -2.92 -3.25 -1.92
CA ILE A 39 -3.90 -4.31 -2.16
C ILE A 39 -3.22 -5.37 -3.01
N CYS A 40 -2.98 -6.55 -2.42
CA CYS A 40 -2.40 -7.68 -3.14
C CYS A 40 -3.49 -8.43 -3.93
N THR A 41 -3.10 -9.12 -4.99
CA THR A 41 -4.02 -9.96 -5.77
C THR A 41 -4.53 -11.15 -4.96
N THR A 42 -3.66 -11.77 -4.17
CA THR A 42 -3.96 -12.95 -3.36
C THR A 42 -3.90 -12.67 -1.85
N PRO A 43 -4.68 -13.39 -1.02
CA PRO A 43 -4.57 -13.30 0.43
C PRO A 43 -3.20 -13.76 0.97
N ALA A 44 -2.63 -14.81 0.37
CA ALA A 44 -1.31 -15.32 0.76
C ALA A 44 -0.19 -14.29 0.52
N GLY A 45 -0.20 -13.59 -0.62
CA GLY A 45 0.74 -12.50 -0.86
C GLY A 45 0.56 -11.35 0.15
N ALA A 46 -0.69 -11.05 0.54
CA ALA A 46 -0.95 -10.07 1.58
C ALA A 46 -0.47 -10.54 2.97
N GLU A 47 -0.45 -11.84 3.25
CA GLU A 47 0.11 -12.38 4.49
C GLU A 47 1.62 -12.26 4.54
N GLU A 48 2.29 -12.65 3.46
CA GLU A 48 3.74 -12.51 3.35
C GLU A 48 4.18 -11.05 3.51
N MET A 49 3.51 -10.13 2.82
CA MET A 49 3.82 -8.71 2.93
C MET A 49 3.53 -8.15 4.33
N ARG A 50 2.52 -8.65 5.05
CA ARG A 50 2.26 -8.24 6.45
C ARG A 50 3.37 -8.70 7.40
N LEU A 51 3.92 -9.89 7.20
CA LEU A 51 5.02 -10.39 8.03
C LEU A 51 6.29 -9.57 7.79
N ARG A 52 6.60 -9.27 6.53
CA ARG A 52 7.79 -8.52 6.15
C ARG A 52 7.72 -7.05 6.52
N LEU A 53 6.58 -6.41 6.27
CA LEU A 53 6.37 -4.98 6.51
C LEU A 53 5.72 -4.69 7.86
N ARG A 54 5.77 -5.64 8.80
CA ARG A 54 5.09 -5.52 10.09
C ARG A 54 5.44 -4.24 10.84
N SER A 55 6.70 -3.82 10.81
CA SER A 55 7.20 -2.58 11.42
C SER A 55 6.65 -1.31 10.78
N HIS A 56 6.10 -1.42 9.57
CA HIS A 56 5.57 -0.31 8.80
C HIS A 56 4.04 -0.37 8.67
N ILE A 57 3.36 -1.31 9.32
CA ILE A 57 1.90 -1.35 9.28
C ILE A 57 1.35 -0.13 10.02
N ILE A 58 0.44 0.59 9.38
CA ILE A 58 -0.33 1.64 10.05
C ILE A 58 -1.43 0.96 10.85
N ASP A 59 -1.28 0.97 12.17
CA ASP A 59 -2.30 0.50 13.09
C ASP A 59 -3.45 1.52 13.20
N GLY A 60 -4.69 1.03 13.16
CA GLY A 60 -5.89 1.84 13.33
C GLY A 60 -6.65 2.16 12.04
N ALA A 61 -7.63 3.06 12.17
CA ALA A 61 -8.50 3.45 11.07
C ALA A 61 -7.78 4.43 10.13
N VAL A 62 -7.74 4.09 8.84
CA VAL A 62 -7.24 4.99 7.79
C VAL A 62 -8.42 5.52 7.00
N THR A 63 -8.57 6.85 6.99
CA THR A 63 -9.56 7.52 6.16
C THR A 63 -9.24 7.31 4.69
N ARG A 64 -10.16 6.65 3.98
CA ARG A 64 -10.04 6.42 2.55
C ARG A 64 -10.77 7.51 1.79
N HIS A 65 -10.08 8.10 0.82
CA HIS A 65 -10.68 9.01 -0.13
C HIS A 65 -10.81 8.27 -1.47
N ARG A 66 -12.01 8.29 -2.06
CA ARG A 66 -12.29 7.56 -3.31
C ARG A 66 -11.44 8.04 -4.48
N PHE A 67 -11.15 9.34 -4.51
CA PHE A 67 -10.30 9.98 -5.51
C PHE A 67 -9.27 10.84 -4.78
N TYR A 68 -8.19 10.21 -4.33
CA TYR A 68 -7.04 10.93 -3.80
C TYR A 68 -5.88 10.80 -4.76
N ARG A 69 -5.33 11.96 -5.13
CA ARG A 69 -4.09 12.09 -5.88
C ARG A 69 -3.14 12.89 -5.00
N PRO A 70 -1.92 12.40 -4.71
CA PRO A 70 -0.99 13.12 -3.89
C PRO A 70 -0.54 14.39 -4.63
N PRO A 71 -0.28 15.49 -3.91
CA PRO A 71 0.25 16.72 -4.51
C PRO A 71 1.53 16.42 -5.31
N GLY A 72 1.61 16.89 -6.55
CA GLY A 72 2.78 16.67 -7.42
C GLY A 72 2.80 15.35 -8.22
N ALA A 73 1.77 14.50 -8.13
CA ALA A 73 1.62 13.40 -9.07
C ALA A 73 1.38 13.92 -10.50
N GLN A 74 2.13 13.39 -11.48
CA GLN A 74 1.95 13.76 -12.89
C GLN A 74 0.48 13.55 -13.32
N GLY A 75 -0.17 14.64 -13.74
CA GLY A 75 -1.56 14.64 -14.22
C GLY A 75 -2.61 15.31 -13.33
N GLY A 76 -2.23 16.02 -12.26
CA GLY A 76 -3.12 16.97 -11.57
C GLY A 76 -3.25 18.27 -12.35
N TYR A 77 -4.48 18.76 -12.53
CA TYR A 77 -4.74 20.13 -12.99
C TYR A 77 -4.39 21.13 -11.88
#